data_AF-A0A7W6AMT6-F1
#
_entry.id   AF-A0A7W6AMT6-F1
#
_cell.length_a   1.000
_cell.length_b   1.000
_cell.length_c   1.000
_cell.angle_alpha   90.00
_cell.angle_beta   90.00
_cell.angle_gamma   90.00
#
_symmetry.space_group_name_H-M   'P 1'
#
loop_
_entity.id
_entity.type
_entity.pdbx_description
1 polymer ?
#
loop_
_entity_poly.entity_id
_entity_poly.type
_entity_poly.pdbx_seq_one_letter_code
_entity_poly.pdbx_strand_id
1 'polypeptide(L)'
;MREIFSSLRGRAVHLVLGNHDRKHTLELPWASVQHYAELRIDGRLIVLFHYGLRAWNQSGRGSWSLYGHSHGSLPGTPSSSDVGVDAWNFRPVSLDEIAEQHRGRMAQLPEPE
;
A
#
# COMPACT_ATOMS: atom_id res chain seq x y z
N MET A 1 10.96 17.41 9.61
CA MET A 1 10.82 16.26 8.67
C MET A 1 12.00 15.28 8.79
N ARG A 2 13.27 15.73 8.68
CA ARG A 2 14.44 14.85 8.89
C ARG A 2 14.50 14.19 10.27
N GLU A 3 14.16 14.92 11.34
CA GLU A 3 14.10 14.37 12.71
C GLU A 3 13.07 13.25 12.84
N ILE A 4 11.85 13.46 12.31
CA ILE A 4 10.79 12.45 12.28
C ILE A 4 11.22 11.24 11.44
N PHE A 5 11.82 11.47 10.27
CA PHE A 5 12.31 10.37 9.46
C PHE A 5 13.38 9.55 10.19
N SER A 6 14.28 10.22 10.92
CA SER A 6 15.36 9.57 11.67
C SER A 6 14.86 8.80 12.91
N SER A 7 13.63 9.05 13.36
CA SER A 7 13.02 8.29 14.47
C SER A 7 12.38 6.97 14.00
N LEU A 8 12.24 6.75 12.69
CA LEU A 8 11.74 5.49 12.13
C LEU A 8 12.73 4.36 12.43
N ARG A 9 12.21 3.24 12.95
CA ARG A 9 13.03 2.07 13.36
C ARG A 9 13.19 1.00 12.27
N GLY A 10 12.79 1.29 11.03
CA GLY A 10 12.88 0.35 9.92
C GLY A 10 14.32 0.17 9.43
N ARG A 11 14.71 -1.09 9.13
CA ARG A 11 16.03 -1.39 8.53
C ARG A 11 16.21 -0.70 7.17
N ALA A 12 15.13 -0.59 6.41
CA ALA A 12 15.06 0.13 5.15
C ALA A 12 13.68 0.77 5.04
N VAL A 13 13.65 2.03 4.60
CA VAL A 13 12.40 2.79 4.38
C VAL A 13 12.34 3.18 2.92
N HIS A 14 11.30 2.77 2.22
CA HIS A 14 11.15 2.95 0.77
C HIS A 14 10.02 3.94 0.48
N LEU A 15 10.21 4.80 -0.53
CA LEU A 15 9.18 5.74 -0.99
C LEU A 15 8.58 5.27 -2.30
N VAL A 16 7.26 5.04 -2.28
CA VAL A 16 6.43 4.93 -3.49
C VAL A 16 5.80 6.31 -3.72
N LEU A 17 6.25 6.98 -4.79
CA LEU A 17 6.01 8.41 -5.01
C LEU A 17 4.54 8.75 -5.21
N GLY A 18 4.07 9.70 -4.41
CA GLY A 18 2.81 10.40 -4.62
C GLY A 18 2.97 11.74 -5.35
N ASN A 19 1.84 12.30 -5.78
CA ASN A 19 1.79 13.55 -6.54
C ASN A 19 2.15 14.81 -5.74
N HIS A 20 2.17 14.71 -4.41
CA HIS A 20 2.55 15.81 -3.53
C HIS A 20 3.99 15.71 -3.01
N ASP A 21 4.72 14.64 -3.37
CA ASP A 21 6.12 14.49 -2.97
C ASP A 21 6.98 15.46 -3.77
N ARG A 22 7.50 16.46 -3.07
CA ARG A 22 8.40 17.49 -3.62
C ARG A 22 9.78 17.36 -2.99
N LYS A 23 10.69 18.25 -3.38
CA LYS A 23 12.08 18.35 -2.93
C LYS A 23 12.31 17.93 -1.46
N HIS A 24 11.56 18.51 -0.52
CA HIS A 24 11.72 18.22 0.90
C HIS A 24 11.45 16.76 1.30
N THR A 25 10.52 16.08 0.63
CA THR A 25 10.25 14.64 0.82
C THR A 25 11.32 13.79 0.13
N LEU A 26 11.70 14.17 -1.10
CA LEU A 26 12.64 13.42 -1.94
C LEU A 26 14.07 13.41 -1.39
N GLU A 27 14.46 14.44 -0.63
CA GLU A 27 15.80 14.58 -0.03
C GLU A 27 15.98 13.84 1.31
N LEU A 28 14.96 13.13 1.78
CA LEU A 28 15.09 12.25 2.94
C LEU A 28 15.85 10.97 2.56
N PRO A 29 16.55 10.32 3.51
CA PRO A 29 17.40 9.18 3.22
C PRO A 29 16.60 7.88 3.03
N TRP A 30 15.79 7.82 1.96
CA TRP A 30 15.07 6.63 1.54
C TRP A 30 16.03 5.56 0.99
N ALA A 31 15.75 4.29 1.24
CA ALA A 31 16.47 3.16 0.65
C ALA A 31 16.17 3.00 -0.85
N SER A 32 14.98 3.41 -1.30
CA SER A 32 14.66 3.57 -2.72
C SER A 32 13.52 4.57 -2.90
N VAL A 33 13.43 5.15 -4.10
CA VAL A 33 12.38 6.08 -4.51
C VAL A 33 11.91 5.69 -5.90
N GLN A 34 10.62 5.40 -6.06
CA GLN A 34 10.04 4.90 -7.31
C GLN A 34 8.55 5.21 -7.38
N HIS A 35 7.99 5.31 -8.59
CA HIS A 35 6.53 5.49 -8.74
C HIS A 35 5.77 4.19 -8.48
N TYR A 36 6.36 3.06 -8.83
CA TYR A 36 5.75 1.73 -8.80
C TYR A 36 6.73 0.72 -8.23
N ALA A 37 6.23 -0.21 -7.42
CA ALA A 37 7.06 -1.29 -6.88
C ALA A 37 6.30 -2.62 -6.90
N GLU A 38 7.05 -3.69 -7.14
CA GLU A 38 6.59 -5.06 -6.97
C GLU A 38 7.49 -5.77 -5.98
N LEU A 39 6.89 -6.37 -4.96
CA LEU A 39 7.58 -7.10 -3.90
C LEU A 39 6.99 -8.49 -3.77
N ARG A 40 7.83 -9.50 -3.53
CA ARG A 40 7.37 -10.85 -3.22
C ARG A 40 7.60 -11.13 -1.74
N ILE A 41 6.52 -11.26 -1.00
CA ILE A 41 6.53 -11.50 0.46
C ILE A 41 5.69 -12.74 0.72
N ASP A 42 6.28 -13.74 1.38
CA ASP A 42 5.65 -15.03 1.71
C ASP A 42 4.95 -15.68 0.49
N GLY A 43 5.61 -15.60 -0.66
CA GLY A 43 5.11 -16.16 -1.92
C GLY A 43 4.02 -15.34 -2.62
N ARG A 44 3.52 -14.25 -2.01
CA ARG A 44 2.54 -13.34 -2.61
C ARG A 44 3.21 -12.16 -3.29
N LEU A 45 2.75 -11.82 -4.49
CA LEU A 45 3.14 -10.58 -5.15
C LEU A 45 2.33 -9.42 -4.56
N ILE A 46 3.02 -8.37 -4.15
CA ILE A 46 2.44 -7.11 -3.68
C ILE A 46 2.85 -6.03 -4.66
N VAL A 47 1.86 -5.41 -5.27
CA VAL A 47 1.97 -4.26 -6.17
C VAL A 47 1.72 -3.00 -5.35
N LEU A 48 2.64 -2.05 -5.43
CA LEU A 48 2.55 -0.76 -4.74
C LEU A 48 2.51 0.35 -5.79
N PHE A 49 1.50 1.21 -5.71
CA PHE A 49 1.38 2.40 -6.54
C PHE A 49 0.60 3.48 -5.77
N HIS A 50 0.98 4.75 -5.87
CA HIS A 50 0.26 5.80 -5.12
C HIS A 50 -1.21 5.88 -5.48
N TYR A 51 -1.57 5.65 -6.74
CA TYR A 51 -2.96 5.66 -7.20
C TYR A 51 -3.58 4.25 -7.19
N GLY A 52 -4.88 4.18 -6.93
CA GLY A 52 -5.63 2.93 -7.06
C GLY A 52 -5.60 2.41 -8.49
N LEU A 53 -5.05 1.20 -8.67
CA LEU A 53 -5.00 0.54 -9.98
C LEU A 53 -6.29 -0.22 -10.28
N ARG A 54 -6.86 -0.02 -11.47
CA ARG A 54 -8.02 -0.79 -11.94
C ARG A 54 -7.67 -2.24 -12.28
N ALA A 55 -6.45 -2.45 -12.77
CA ALA A 55 -5.85 -3.75 -13.07
C ALA A 55 -4.34 -3.68 -12.77
N TRP A 56 -3.75 -4.79 -12.34
CA TRP A 56 -2.35 -4.88 -11.96
C TRP A 56 -1.80 -6.28 -12.22
N ASN A 57 -0.48 -6.43 -12.13
CA ASN A 57 0.20 -7.69 -12.37
C ASN A 57 -0.34 -8.79 -11.46
N GLN A 58 -0.78 -9.91 -12.05
CA GLN A 58 -1.34 -11.07 -11.35
C GLN A 58 -2.60 -10.80 -10.51
N SER A 59 -3.40 -9.77 -10.84
CA SER A 59 -4.62 -9.43 -10.10
C SER A 59 -5.64 -10.58 -10.00
N GLY A 60 -5.71 -11.45 -11.02
CA GLY A 60 -6.51 -12.68 -11.02
C GLY A 60 -5.80 -13.93 -10.47
N ARG A 61 -4.57 -13.79 -9.96
CA ARG A 61 -3.73 -14.89 -9.43
C ARG A 61 -3.31 -14.66 -7.97
N GLY A 62 -4.06 -13.83 -7.25
CA GLY A 62 -3.89 -13.62 -5.81
C GLY A 62 -2.83 -12.59 -5.42
N SER A 63 -2.31 -11.77 -6.34
CA SER A 63 -1.50 -10.61 -5.95
C SER A 63 -2.36 -9.54 -5.28
N TRP A 64 -1.73 -8.70 -4.44
CA TRP A 64 -2.38 -7.54 -3.85
C TRP A 64 -1.93 -6.25 -4.50
N SER A 65 -2.83 -5.27 -4.58
CA SER A 65 -2.54 -3.90 -4.98
C SER A 65 -2.80 -2.95 -3.82
N LEU A 66 -1.75 -2.34 -3.28
CA LEU A 66 -1.82 -1.40 -2.17
C LEU A 66 -1.57 0.01 -2.70
N TYR A 67 -2.46 0.93 -2.36
CA TYR A 67 -2.45 2.29 -2.89
C TYR A 67 -2.73 3.33 -1.82
N GLY A 68 -2.50 4.61 -2.14
CA GLY A 68 -2.87 5.74 -1.28
C GLY A 68 -3.82 6.68 -2.02
N HIS A 69 -3.57 7.99 -1.91
CA HIS A 69 -4.24 9.06 -2.68
C HIS A 69 -5.74 9.29 -2.42
N SER A 70 -6.52 8.24 -2.17
CA SER A 70 -7.98 8.32 -2.13
C SER A 70 -8.53 8.76 -0.78
N HIS A 71 -7.71 8.84 0.27
CA HIS A 71 -8.14 9.24 1.63
C HIS A 71 -9.35 8.42 2.11
N GLY A 72 -9.41 7.13 1.76
CA GLY A 72 -10.53 6.23 2.09
C GLY A 72 -11.78 6.39 1.24
N SER A 73 -11.82 7.32 0.29
CA SER A 73 -12.99 7.54 -0.60
C SER A 73 -13.11 6.49 -1.72
N LEU A 74 -12.02 5.79 -2.06
CA LEU A 74 -12.03 4.67 -3.00
C LEU A 74 -12.15 3.36 -2.21
N PRO A 75 -13.26 2.60 -2.38
CA PRO A 75 -13.39 1.33 -1.71
C PRO A 75 -12.33 0.34 -2.17
N GLY A 76 -11.72 -0.36 -1.21
CA GLY A 76 -10.86 -1.50 -1.50
C GLY A 76 -11.65 -2.68 -2.05
N THR A 77 -10.93 -3.59 -2.70
CA THR A 77 -11.46 -4.88 -3.14
C THR A 77 -10.93 -5.98 -2.21
N PRO A 78 -11.28 -7.25 -2.43
CA PRO A 78 -10.68 -8.36 -1.68
C PRO A 78 -9.19 -8.59 -1.98
N SER A 79 -8.62 -7.90 -2.98
CA SER A 79 -7.21 -7.96 -3.34
C SER A 79 -6.58 -6.58 -3.52
N SER A 80 -7.25 -5.51 -3.10
CA SER A 80 -6.68 -4.16 -3.10
C SER A 80 -7.17 -3.31 -1.95
N SER A 81 -6.30 -2.43 -1.43
CA SER A 81 -6.61 -1.57 -0.30
C SER A 81 -5.90 -0.22 -0.37
N ASP A 82 -6.62 0.81 0.08
CA ASP A 82 -6.03 2.10 0.47
C ASP A 82 -5.25 1.90 1.78
N VAL A 83 -3.96 2.20 1.75
CA VAL A 83 -3.02 2.16 2.87
C VAL A 83 -2.62 3.56 3.33
N GLY A 84 -3.30 4.60 2.82
CA GLY A 84 -3.17 5.97 3.31
C GLY A 84 -3.60 6.07 4.78
N VAL A 85 -2.88 6.87 5.56
CA VAL A 85 -3.08 6.96 7.02
C VAL A 85 -4.50 7.39 7.41
N ASP A 86 -5.18 8.16 6.55
CA ASP A 86 -6.58 8.57 6.74
C ASP A 86 -7.55 7.37 6.79
N ALA A 87 -7.24 6.29 6.08
CA ALA A 87 -8.02 5.05 6.10
C ALA A 87 -7.73 4.16 7.32
N TRP A 88 -6.71 4.51 8.11
CA TRP A 88 -6.17 3.67 9.19
C TRP A 88 -5.98 4.45 10.49
N ASN A 89 -6.86 5.39 10.84
CA ASN A 89 -6.80 6.16 12.09
C ASN A 89 -5.45 6.86 12.32
N PHE A 90 -4.87 7.43 11.28
CA PHE A 90 -3.59 8.16 11.31
C PHE A 90 -2.39 7.35 11.81
N ARG A 91 -2.40 6.02 11.62
CA ARG A 91 -1.26 5.14 11.90
C ARG A 91 -0.84 4.33 10.67
N PRO A 92 0.41 3.85 10.62
CA PRO A 92 0.79 2.84 9.64
C PRO A 92 -0.03 1.56 9.79
N VAL A 93 -0.15 0.83 8.69
CA VAL A 93 -0.82 -0.48 8.62
C VAL A 93 0.19 -1.56 8.25
N SER A 94 0.08 -2.71 8.90
CA SER A 94 0.89 -3.91 8.61
C SER A 94 0.26 -4.78 7.52
N LEU A 95 1.05 -5.67 6.92
CA LEU A 95 0.55 -6.64 5.95
C LEU A 95 -0.47 -7.60 6.55
N ASP A 96 -0.34 -7.95 7.83
CA ASP A 96 -1.29 -8.85 8.52
C ASP A 96 -2.67 -8.22 8.70
N GLU A 97 -2.71 -6.93 9.02
CA GLU A 97 -3.96 -6.18 9.13
C GLU A 97 -4.65 -6.03 7.76
N ILE A 98 -3.87 -5.80 6.70
CA ILE A 98 -4.39 -5.80 5.33
C ILE A 98 -4.92 -7.19 4.97
N ALA A 99 -4.20 -8.25 5.34
CA ALA A 99 -4.62 -9.62 5.11
C ALA A 99 -5.96 -9.94 5.76
N GLU A 100 -6.15 -9.51 7.01
CA GLU A 100 -7.40 -9.66 7.75
C GLU A 100 -8.55 -8.90 7.08
N GLN A 101 -8.31 -7.65 6.68
CA GLN A 101 -9.30 -6.86 5.95
C GLN A 101 -9.69 -7.53 4.62
N HIS A 102 -8.73 -8.06 3.87
CA HIS A 102 -8.98 -8.78 2.62
C HIS A 102 -9.78 -10.06 2.86
N ARG A 103 -9.44 -10.87 3.89
CA ARG A 103 -10.23 -12.05 4.29
C ARG A 103 -11.67 -11.69 4.62
N GLY A 104 -11.87 -10.64 5.41
CA GLY A 104 -13.20 -10.15 5.77
C GLY A 104 -14.05 -9.75 4.55
N ARG A 105 -13.45 -9.08 3.56
CA ARG A 105 -14.13 -8.74 2.29
C ARG A 105 -14.42 -9.97 1.43
N MET A 106 -13.50 -10.95 1.40
CA MET A 106 -13.74 -12.20 0.66
C MET A 106 -14.93 -12.97 1.21
N ALA A 107 -15.03 -13.08 2.54
CA ALA A 107 -16.13 -13.78 3.20
C ALA A 107 -17.51 -13.11 2.99
N GLN A 108 -17.53 -11.87 2.51
CA GLN A 108 -18.76 -11.11 2.21
C GLN A 108 -19.16 -11.18 0.74
N LEU A 109 -18.33 -11.78 -0.14
CA LEU A 109 -18.73 -11.99 -1.52
C LEU A 109 -19.78 -13.10 -1.61
N PRO A 110 -20.76 -12.99 -2.51
CA PRO A 110 -21.64 -14.10 -2.82
C PRO A 110 -20.81 -15.27 -3.40
N GLU A 111 -21.21 -16.50 -3.05
CA GLU A 111 -20.66 -17.71 -3.66
C GLU A 111 -20.84 -17.65 -5.18
N PRO A 112 -19.84 -18.06 -5.97
CA PRO A 112 -19.99 -18.13 -7.41
C PRO A 112 -21.09 -19.15 -7.77
N GLU A 113 -21.98 -18.77 -8.69
CA GLU A 113 -23.00 -19.64 -9.30
C GLU A 113 -22.39 -20.84 -10.04
#